data_AF-A0A6M0IDG7-F1
#
_entry.id   AF-A0A6M0IDG7-F1
#
_cell.length_a   1.000
_cell.length_b   1.000
_cell.length_c   1.000
_cell.angle_alpha   90.00
_cell.angle_beta   90.00
_cell.angle_gamma   90.00
#
_symmetry.space_group_name_H-M   'P 1'
#
loop_
_entity.id
_entity.type
_entity.pdbx_description
1 polymer ?
#
loop_
_entity_poly.entity_id
_entity_poly.type
_entity_poly.pdbx_seq_one_letter_code
_entity_poly.pdbx_strand_id
1 'polypeptide(L)'
;MHRTRFYLYSLCIVVSMLAFTCVREYPATAPYTPPTTPTNPGNLPPQTQPVVQNRLFIGNDKVRVAIDLNMGGAINYLSEAGSSENMVNNYDLGRQLQTSLYAGPYPYSVNGKDPVYFWRNLGWNPVQTGDYYNHPARVVSYQQGQNTLYVKTVPLIWPLFDEPADCVMEHWIELQGNTVHVRSRTTANRLDTTQYDARTQEMPCVYLNAPYYRMVTYTGNQPFTNGAVTEISQREMISHYTTENWTALLNANGRGVGLHQPNQFRFKTNAFGSGQTGNELDVTSTYMNADGFAQIDHNGVFEYEYTLIVGSLADIRQYVYSQPRPATLPNFKFTQDRQGWFYYNVNDKGSPIQNELAVRWQRVDTTKANFRVCSPFVYWNPTDLKKIYIQAAFTTKATIARMVWRKPEDYDFLDGPDRQIDFPIIGDGQFRTYEINLSGHTGWNGIINQICLLNPQNSVEKGSLMRLRSVTATPSL
;
A
#
# COMPACT_ATOMS: atom_id res chain seq x y z
N MET A 1 -52.36 33.11 -1.24
CA MET A 1 -51.03 32.74 -0.71
C MET A 1 -50.48 31.42 -1.30
N HIS A 2 -50.72 31.13 -2.59
CA HIS A 2 -50.39 29.80 -3.18
C HIS A 2 -49.73 29.82 -4.58
N ARG A 3 -49.37 30.98 -5.15
CA ARG A 3 -48.75 31.04 -6.49
C ARG A 3 -47.23 31.25 -6.50
N THR A 4 -46.62 31.64 -5.38
CA THR A 4 -45.18 31.99 -5.34
C THR A 4 -44.26 30.82 -4.97
N ARG A 5 -44.80 29.72 -4.43
CA ARG A 5 -43.99 28.56 -4.02
C ARG A 5 -43.69 27.57 -5.16
N PHE A 6 -44.50 27.53 -6.21
CA PHE A 6 -44.27 26.61 -7.34
C PHE A 6 -43.04 27.00 -8.17
N TYR A 7 -42.78 28.30 -8.34
CA TYR A 7 -41.62 28.78 -9.10
C TYR A 7 -40.27 28.53 -8.39
N LEU A 8 -40.23 28.51 -7.06
CA LEU A 8 -38.99 28.19 -6.33
C LEU A 8 -38.61 26.71 -6.47
N TYR A 9 -39.57 25.79 -6.44
CA TYR A 9 -39.30 24.36 -6.61
C TYR A 9 -38.91 24.00 -8.05
N SER A 10 -39.50 24.65 -9.06
CA SER A 10 -39.09 24.47 -10.45
C SER A 10 -37.69 25.01 -10.72
N LEU A 11 -37.28 26.13 -10.09
CA LEU A 11 -35.93 26.66 -10.23
C LEU A 11 -34.87 25.78 -9.54
N CYS A 12 -35.18 25.21 -8.37
CA CYS A 12 -34.28 24.26 -7.69
C CYS A 12 -34.10 22.96 -8.49
N ILE A 13 -35.14 22.43 -9.13
CA ILE A 13 -35.04 21.21 -9.94
C ILE A 13 -34.26 21.46 -11.24
N VAL A 14 -34.41 22.63 -11.87
CA VAL A 14 -33.64 22.99 -13.08
C VAL A 14 -32.17 23.27 -12.77
N VAL A 15 -31.84 23.85 -11.62
CA VAL A 15 -30.43 24.03 -11.19
C VAL A 15 -29.80 22.68 -10.78
N SER A 16 -30.56 21.74 -10.20
CA SER A 16 -30.07 20.39 -9.90
C SER A 16 -29.88 19.52 -11.16
N MET A 17 -30.65 19.74 -12.23
CA MET A 17 -30.45 19.08 -13.52
C MET A 17 -29.37 19.72 -14.39
N LEU A 18 -28.85 20.91 -14.03
CA LEU A 18 -27.74 21.57 -14.73
C LEU A 18 -26.37 21.35 -14.07
N ALA A 19 -26.33 20.71 -12.89
CA ALA A 19 -25.11 20.21 -12.29
C ALA A 19 -24.78 18.77 -12.78
N PHE A 20 -25.00 18.50 -14.07
CA PHE A 20 -24.20 17.45 -14.71
C PHE A 20 -22.80 18.05 -14.88
N THR A 21 -21.93 17.88 -13.86
CA THR A 21 -20.50 17.86 -14.15
C THR A 21 -20.32 16.78 -15.20
N CYS A 22 -20.04 17.18 -16.45
CA CYS A 22 -19.85 16.27 -17.57
C CYS A 22 -18.64 15.37 -17.29
N VAL A 23 -18.84 14.31 -16.51
CA VAL A 23 -17.90 13.21 -16.43
C VAL A 23 -18.07 12.45 -17.74
N ARG A 24 -17.08 12.58 -18.61
CA ARG A 24 -17.08 11.92 -19.91
C ARG A 24 -16.38 10.58 -19.76
N GLU A 25 -17.12 9.50 -20.00
CA GLU A 25 -16.58 8.15 -20.09
C GLU A 25 -16.07 7.89 -21.50
N TYR A 26 -14.89 7.27 -21.58
CA TYR A 26 -14.25 6.95 -22.83
C TYR A 26 -13.93 5.45 -22.90
N PRO A 27 -14.01 4.85 -24.10
CA PRO A 27 -13.69 3.44 -24.31
C PRO A 27 -12.18 3.17 -24.15
N ALA A 28 -11.83 1.88 -24.07
CA ALA A 28 -10.44 1.41 -24.02
C ALA A 28 -9.58 2.03 -25.12
N THR A 29 -8.32 2.32 -24.81
CA THR A 29 -7.34 2.72 -25.82
C THR A 29 -6.90 1.50 -26.63
N ALA A 30 -6.61 1.69 -27.93
CA ALA A 30 -5.98 0.64 -28.72
C ALA A 30 -4.64 0.27 -28.05
N PRO A 31 -4.28 -1.02 -27.96
CA PRO A 31 -2.98 -1.44 -27.43
C PRO A 31 -1.88 -0.74 -28.24
N TYR A 32 -0.98 -0.03 -27.57
CA TYR A 32 0.20 0.52 -28.22
C TYR A 32 1.13 -0.63 -28.63
N THR A 33 1.60 -0.61 -29.87
CA THR A 33 2.58 -1.57 -30.38
C THR A 33 4.00 -1.01 -30.17
N PRO A 34 4.88 -1.68 -29.41
CA PRO A 34 6.23 -1.19 -29.17
C PRO A 34 7.06 -1.09 -30.47
N PRO A 35 8.05 -0.19 -30.52
CA PRO A 35 8.84 0.02 -31.73
C PRO A 35 9.78 -1.14 -32.07
N THR A 36 10.24 -1.92 -31.09
CA THR A 36 11.22 -3.00 -31.30
C THR A 36 11.23 -4.03 -30.18
N THR A 37 11.57 -5.28 -30.53
CA THR A 37 11.90 -6.35 -29.57
C THR A 37 13.29 -6.09 -28.97
N PRO A 38 13.46 -6.06 -27.63
CA PRO A 38 14.78 -5.98 -27.01
C PRO A 38 15.67 -7.16 -27.37
N THR A 39 16.86 -6.87 -27.91
CA THR A 39 17.82 -7.84 -28.43
C THR A 39 18.81 -8.36 -27.38
N ASN A 40 18.63 -8.09 -26.08
CA ASN A 40 19.63 -8.46 -25.08
C ASN A 40 19.06 -8.77 -23.67
N PRO A 41 19.14 -10.03 -23.19
CA PRO A 41 18.54 -10.46 -21.92
C PRO A 41 19.33 -10.06 -20.65
N GLY A 42 20.40 -9.26 -20.76
CA GLY A 42 21.31 -8.94 -19.65
C GLY A 42 21.36 -7.47 -19.20
N ASN A 43 20.78 -6.53 -19.96
CA ASN A 43 20.73 -5.11 -19.64
C ASN A 43 19.28 -4.62 -19.75
N LEU A 44 18.94 -3.55 -19.03
CA LEU A 44 17.71 -2.80 -19.33
C LEU A 44 17.74 -2.51 -20.85
N PRO A 45 16.67 -2.81 -21.60
CA PRO A 45 16.57 -2.29 -22.97
C PRO A 45 16.88 -0.79 -22.92
N PRO A 46 17.49 -0.20 -23.96
CA PRO A 46 17.55 1.25 -24.06
C PRO A 46 16.14 1.81 -23.78
N GLN A 47 15.98 2.48 -22.64
CA GLN A 47 14.71 3.03 -22.19
C GLN A 47 14.49 4.34 -22.94
N THR A 48 14.45 4.27 -24.28
CA THR A 48 14.00 5.38 -25.11
C THR A 48 12.50 5.39 -24.97
N GLN A 49 11.91 6.28 -24.16
CA GLN A 49 10.46 6.47 -24.10
C GLN A 49 9.93 6.70 -25.52
N PRO A 50 9.31 5.71 -26.19
CA PRO A 50 8.92 5.85 -27.59
C PRO A 50 7.42 6.20 -27.72
N VAL A 51 6.85 6.74 -26.66
CA VAL A 51 5.43 7.04 -26.57
C VAL A 51 5.25 8.54 -26.70
N VAL A 52 4.56 8.98 -27.76
CA VAL A 52 3.92 10.30 -27.74
C VAL A 52 2.99 10.29 -26.55
N GLN A 53 3.35 11.03 -25.50
CA GLN A 53 2.60 11.07 -24.25
C GLN A 53 1.16 11.49 -24.52
N ASN A 54 0.20 10.70 -24.05
CA ASN A 54 -1.22 11.00 -24.17
C ASN A 54 -1.78 11.37 -22.79
N ARG A 55 -1.38 12.57 -22.35
CA ARG A 55 -1.65 13.07 -21.00
C ARG A 55 -3.04 13.68 -20.88
N LEU A 56 -3.83 13.18 -19.93
CA LEU A 56 -5.05 13.85 -19.47
C LEU A 56 -4.74 14.70 -18.25
N PHE A 57 -4.79 16.02 -18.41
CA PHE A 57 -4.48 16.98 -17.35
C PHE A 57 -5.72 17.38 -16.56
N ILE A 58 -5.56 17.48 -15.24
CA ILE A 58 -6.40 18.30 -14.36
C ILE A 58 -5.49 19.28 -13.59
N GLY A 59 -6.03 20.41 -13.16
CA GLY A 59 -5.25 21.43 -12.47
C GLY A 59 -6.09 22.50 -11.80
N ASN A 60 -5.46 23.23 -10.88
CA ASN A 60 -6.02 24.40 -10.21
C ASN A 60 -4.93 25.48 -10.06
N ASP A 61 -5.13 26.47 -9.18
CA ASP A 61 -4.19 27.56 -8.94
C ASP A 61 -2.93 27.15 -8.13
N LYS A 62 -2.84 25.89 -7.68
CA LYS A 62 -1.73 25.35 -6.88
C LYS A 62 -0.97 24.24 -7.57
N VAL A 63 -1.66 23.29 -8.19
CA VAL A 63 -1.07 22.05 -8.73
C VAL A 63 -1.65 21.71 -10.09
N ARG A 64 -0.82 21.10 -10.93
CA ARG A 64 -1.20 20.45 -12.18
C ARG A 64 -0.75 19.01 -12.16
N VAL A 65 -1.64 18.08 -12.52
CA VAL A 65 -1.38 16.63 -12.53
C VAL A 65 -1.92 16.02 -13.82
N ALA A 66 -1.26 14.98 -14.32
CA ALA A 66 -1.78 14.19 -15.44
C ALA A 66 -1.55 12.70 -15.27
N ILE A 67 -2.50 11.93 -15.78
CA ILE A 67 -2.29 10.52 -16.12
C ILE A 67 -1.96 10.39 -17.60
N ASP A 68 -1.27 9.32 -17.99
CA ASP A 68 -0.96 9.04 -19.39
C ASP A 68 -1.60 7.74 -19.88
N LEU A 69 -2.50 7.89 -20.85
CA LEU A 69 -3.33 6.80 -21.37
C LEU A 69 -2.55 5.79 -22.21
N ASN A 70 -1.32 6.12 -22.60
CA ASN A 70 -0.44 5.22 -23.34
C ASN A 70 0.51 4.44 -22.42
N MET A 71 0.39 4.58 -21.09
CA MET A 71 1.18 3.84 -20.09
C MET A 71 0.32 3.50 -18.86
N GLY A 72 -0.76 2.74 -19.08
CA GLY A 72 -1.60 2.23 -18.00
C GLY A 72 -2.31 3.29 -17.15
N GLY A 73 -2.33 4.55 -17.57
CA GLY A 73 -2.98 5.63 -16.84
C GLY A 73 -2.30 6.03 -15.53
N ALA A 74 -1.03 5.71 -15.34
CA ALA A 74 -0.31 6.17 -14.14
C ALA A 74 -0.11 7.69 -14.16
N ILE A 75 0.07 8.28 -12.97
CA ILE A 75 0.43 9.69 -12.86
C ILE A 75 1.88 9.84 -13.36
N ASN A 76 2.04 10.45 -14.52
CA ASN A 76 3.35 10.68 -15.14
C ASN A 76 3.70 12.17 -15.22
N TYR A 77 2.81 13.06 -14.74
CA TYR A 77 3.07 14.49 -14.62
C TYR A 77 2.52 15.03 -13.30
N LEU A 78 3.36 15.77 -12.58
CA LEU A 78 2.98 16.53 -11.41
C LEU A 78 3.84 17.79 -11.35
N SER A 79 3.22 18.97 -11.22
CA SER A 79 3.93 20.24 -11.06
C SER A 79 3.15 21.21 -10.18
N GLU A 80 3.83 22.23 -9.68
CA GLU A 80 3.17 23.43 -9.18
C GLU A 80 2.49 24.17 -10.35
N ALA A 81 1.32 24.77 -10.14
CA ALA A 81 0.48 25.33 -11.22
C ALA A 81 1.18 26.39 -12.10
N GLY A 82 2.15 27.13 -11.54
CA GLY A 82 2.95 28.13 -12.27
C GLY A 82 4.22 27.58 -12.92
N SER A 83 4.50 26.29 -12.80
CA SER A 83 5.70 25.63 -13.30
C SER A 83 5.37 24.65 -14.43
N SER A 84 6.21 24.65 -15.47
CA SER A 84 6.23 23.60 -16.49
C SER A 84 7.09 22.40 -16.09
N GLU A 85 7.89 22.52 -15.03
CA GLU A 85 8.80 21.47 -14.58
C GLU A 85 8.01 20.30 -14.02
N ASN A 86 8.12 19.15 -14.69
CA ASN A 86 7.57 17.91 -14.17
C ASN A 86 8.43 17.40 -13.01
N MET A 87 7.79 17.07 -11.89
CA MET A 87 8.45 16.46 -10.75
C MET A 87 8.66 14.95 -10.94
N VAL A 88 7.81 14.29 -11.72
CA VAL A 88 7.77 12.83 -11.88
C VAL A 88 8.88 12.33 -12.79
N ASN A 89 9.51 11.21 -12.41
CA ASN A 89 10.46 10.52 -13.26
C ASN A 89 9.79 9.51 -14.19
N ASN A 90 10.12 9.63 -15.47
CA ASN A 90 9.57 8.92 -16.61
C ASN A 90 10.66 8.21 -17.43
N TYR A 91 11.78 7.82 -16.81
CA TYR A 91 12.87 7.16 -17.53
C TYR A 91 12.44 5.83 -18.15
N ASP A 92 11.74 4.99 -17.38
CA ASP A 92 11.27 3.65 -17.77
C ASP A 92 9.83 3.42 -17.31
N LEU A 93 9.20 2.32 -17.75
CA LEU A 93 7.85 1.93 -17.31
C LEU A 93 7.81 1.30 -15.91
N GLY A 94 8.89 1.33 -15.13
CA GLY A 94 8.90 0.94 -13.71
C GLY A 94 8.93 2.14 -12.76
N ARG A 95 9.12 3.35 -13.31
CA ARG A 95 9.11 4.62 -12.57
C ARG A 95 7.70 5.24 -12.64
N GLN A 96 7.47 6.54 -12.53
CA GLN A 96 6.13 7.14 -12.35
C GLN A 96 5.58 7.03 -10.92
N LEU A 97 4.36 7.55 -10.73
CA LEU A 97 3.56 7.42 -9.52
C LEU A 97 2.47 6.37 -9.77
N GLN A 98 2.66 5.17 -9.25
CA GLN A 98 1.87 4.00 -9.67
C GLN A 98 1.75 2.90 -8.60
N THR A 99 0.87 1.92 -8.86
CA THR A 99 0.77 0.70 -8.05
C THR A 99 1.70 -0.39 -8.58
N SER A 100 2.43 -1.06 -7.67
CA SER A 100 3.17 -2.29 -7.95
C SER A 100 2.95 -3.28 -6.80
N LEU A 101 2.44 -4.47 -7.13
CA LEU A 101 2.08 -5.50 -6.15
C LEU A 101 3.03 -6.69 -6.21
N TYR A 102 3.16 -7.44 -5.14
CA TYR A 102 4.06 -8.59 -5.01
C TYR A 102 3.36 -9.74 -4.32
N ALA A 103 3.31 -10.88 -5.01
CA ALA A 103 2.88 -12.17 -4.46
C ALA A 103 3.70 -13.31 -5.08
N GLY A 104 3.55 -14.53 -4.57
CA GLY A 104 4.23 -15.70 -5.14
C GLY A 104 3.52 -16.21 -6.38
N PRO A 105 4.06 -17.22 -7.07
CA PRO A 105 5.29 -17.97 -6.74
C PRO A 105 6.61 -17.23 -7.07
N TYR A 106 7.74 -17.80 -6.65
CA TYR A 106 9.10 -17.32 -6.90
C TYR A 106 9.99 -18.47 -7.43
N PRO A 107 10.48 -18.43 -8.68
CA PRO A 107 10.12 -17.48 -9.74
C PRO A 107 8.66 -17.60 -10.18
N TYR A 108 8.16 -16.59 -10.92
CA TYR A 108 6.85 -16.63 -11.57
C TYR A 108 7.02 -16.79 -13.08
N SER A 109 6.71 -17.98 -13.58
CA SER A 109 6.69 -18.31 -15.00
C SER A 109 5.27 -18.71 -15.41
N VAL A 110 4.80 -18.19 -16.54
CA VAL A 110 3.44 -18.43 -17.05
C VAL A 110 3.43 -18.33 -18.57
N ASN A 111 2.53 -19.04 -19.24
CA ASN A 111 2.35 -18.96 -20.70
C ASN A 111 3.65 -19.18 -21.52
N GLY A 112 4.56 -20.01 -21.01
CA GLY A 112 5.86 -20.28 -21.64
C GLY A 112 6.88 -19.15 -21.54
N LYS A 113 6.63 -18.14 -20.70
CA LYS A 113 7.52 -17.01 -20.44
C LYS A 113 8.18 -17.16 -19.07
N ASP A 114 9.48 -16.91 -19.04
CA ASP A 114 10.29 -16.88 -17.82
C ASP A 114 10.71 -15.45 -17.47
N PRO A 115 10.85 -15.14 -16.17
CA PRO A 115 11.22 -13.80 -15.75
C PRO A 115 12.68 -13.49 -16.10
N VAL A 116 12.95 -12.23 -16.46
CA VAL A 116 14.33 -11.77 -16.66
C VAL A 116 15.19 -12.07 -15.44
N TYR A 117 16.42 -12.51 -15.68
CA TYR A 117 17.28 -13.06 -14.63
C TYR A 117 17.44 -12.09 -13.44
N PHE A 118 17.62 -10.79 -13.70
CA PHE A 118 17.83 -9.78 -12.67
C PHE A 118 16.62 -9.64 -11.70
N TRP A 119 15.40 -9.85 -12.20
CA TRP A 119 14.14 -9.68 -11.44
C TRP A 119 13.39 -11.00 -11.19
N ARG A 120 14.03 -12.15 -11.40
CA ARG A 120 13.41 -13.49 -11.29
C ARG A 120 12.75 -13.80 -9.95
N ASN A 121 13.18 -13.15 -8.87
CA ASN A 121 12.67 -13.35 -7.52
C ASN A 121 11.57 -12.36 -7.11
N LEU A 122 11.09 -11.49 -8.02
CA LEU A 122 9.95 -10.61 -7.72
C LEU A 122 8.63 -11.38 -7.63
N GLY A 123 8.52 -12.52 -8.31
CA GLY A 123 7.33 -13.36 -8.39
C GLY A 123 6.19 -12.74 -9.19
N TRP A 124 4.94 -12.98 -8.77
CA TRP A 124 3.78 -12.32 -9.37
C TRP A 124 3.84 -10.83 -9.03
N ASN A 125 4.30 -10.02 -9.99
CA ASN A 125 4.52 -8.59 -9.83
C ASN A 125 3.82 -7.75 -10.91
N PRO A 126 2.50 -7.51 -10.76
CA PRO A 126 1.78 -6.58 -11.61
C PRO A 126 2.23 -5.15 -11.38
N VAL A 127 2.58 -4.46 -12.46
CA VAL A 127 2.98 -3.04 -12.49
C VAL A 127 2.03 -2.28 -13.41
N GLN A 128 1.48 -1.18 -12.90
CA GLN A 128 0.39 -0.44 -13.55
C GLN A 128 0.77 0.09 -14.93
N THR A 129 1.99 0.58 -15.12
CA THR A 129 2.43 1.27 -16.35
C THR A 129 2.87 0.33 -17.45
N GLY A 130 3.46 -0.83 -17.13
CA GLY A 130 4.01 -1.75 -18.12
C GLY A 130 5.06 -2.69 -17.57
N ASP A 131 5.86 -3.24 -18.48
CA ASP A 131 6.89 -4.25 -18.18
C ASP A 131 8.33 -3.74 -18.37
N TYR A 132 9.29 -4.56 -17.96
CA TYR A 132 10.72 -4.33 -18.11
C TYR A 132 11.17 -4.15 -19.57
N TYR A 133 10.41 -4.69 -20.51
CA TYR A 133 10.71 -4.73 -21.94
C TYR A 133 10.11 -3.54 -22.71
N ASN A 134 9.55 -2.55 -22.01
CA ASN A 134 8.91 -1.36 -22.57
C ASN A 134 7.57 -1.61 -23.28
N HIS A 135 6.82 -2.65 -22.88
CA HIS A 135 5.43 -2.78 -23.27
C HIS A 135 4.56 -2.01 -22.27
N PRO A 136 3.80 -1.00 -22.71
CA PRO A 136 2.89 -0.31 -21.83
C PRO A 136 1.64 -1.14 -21.54
N ALA A 137 1.18 -1.04 -20.30
CA ALA A 137 -0.09 -1.61 -19.88
C ALA A 137 -1.27 -0.89 -20.56
N ARG A 138 -2.32 -1.64 -20.83
CA ARG A 138 -3.51 -1.17 -21.54
C ARG A 138 -4.52 -0.53 -20.59
N VAL A 139 -4.96 0.68 -20.92
CA VAL A 139 -6.13 1.32 -20.32
C VAL A 139 -7.42 0.71 -20.89
N VAL A 140 -8.27 0.21 -19.99
CA VAL A 140 -9.57 -0.40 -20.30
C VAL A 140 -10.69 0.63 -20.33
N SER A 141 -10.69 1.57 -19.39
CA SER A 141 -11.63 2.69 -19.36
C SER A 141 -11.02 3.84 -18.59
N TYR A 142 -11.48 5.05 -18.88
CA TYR A 142 -11.10 6.24 -18.14
C TYR A 142 -12.21 7.27 -18.17
N GLN A 143 -12.20 8.14 -17.17
CA GLN A 143 -13.10 9.27 -17.06
C GLN A 143 -12.31 10.51 -16.64
N GLN A 144 -12.73 11.67 -17.15
CA GLN A 144 -12.17 12.95 -16.76
C GLN A 144 -13.32 13.89 -16.36
N GLY A 145 -13.21 14.44 -15.15
CA GLY A 145 -14.02 15.55 -14.67
C GLY A 145 -13.20 16.84 -14.62
N GLN A 146 -13.73 17.86 -13.94
CA GLN A 146 -13.05 19.14 -13.79
C GLN A 146 -11.80 19.05 -12.89
N ASN A 147 -11.92 18.32 -11.77
CA ASN A 147 -10.85 18.11 -10.79
C ASN A 147 -10.66 16.63 -10.43
N THR A 148 -11.22 15.73 -11.23
CA THR A 148 -11.13 14.27 -11.02
C THR A 148 -10.67 13.56 -12.28
N LEU A 149 -9.93 12.48 -12.09
CA LEU A 149 -9.62 11.48 -13.10
C LEU A 149 -9.97 10.11 -12.54
N TYR A 150 -10.46 9.22 -13.41
CA TYR A 150 -10.56 7.80 -13.13
C TYR A 150 -9.87 7.04 -14.24
N VAL A 151 -9.18 5.96 -13.90
CA VAL A 151 -8.60 5.05 -14.89
C VAL A 151 -8.69 3.61 -14.41
N LYS A 152 -8.96 2.71 -15.35
CA LYS A 152 -8.93 1.27 -15.17
C LYS A 152 -7.96 0.65 -16.16
N THR A 153 -7.10 -0.21 -15.68
CA THR A 153 -5.96 -0.75 -16.43
C THR A 153 -5.82 -2.25 -16.20
N VAL A 154 -5.37 -2.97 -17.22
CA VAL A 154 -4.80 -4.32 -17.06
C VAL A 154 -3.28 -4.15 -16.97
N PRO A 155 -2.68 -4.28 -15.77
CA PRO A 155 -1.23 -4.14 -15.60
C PRO A 155 -0.48 -5.29 -16.27
N LEU A 156 0.83 -5.11 -16.46
CA LEU A 156 1.70 -6.18 -16.93
C LEU A 156 2.54 -6.76 -15.79
N ILE A 157 2.98 -8.00 -15.94
CA ILE A 157 3.93 -8.63 -15.03
C ILE A 157 5.33 -8.12 -15.35
N TRP A 158 5.91 -7.31 -14.46
CA TRP A 158 7.15 -6.57 -14.71
C TRP A 158 8.29 -7.40 -15.34
N PRO A 159 8.70 -8.55 -14.77
CA PRO A 159 9.86 -9.26 -15.31
C PRO A 159 9.55 -10.13 -16.53
N LEU A 160 8.31 -10.17 -17.03
CA LEU A 160 7.90 -10.99 -18.17
C LEU A 160 7.67 -10.14 -19.41
N PHE A 161 7.88 -10.73 -20.58
CA PHE A 161 7.69 -10.07 -21.87
C PHE A 161 6.21 -9.99 -22.22
N ASP A 162 5.64 -8.78 -22.22
CA ASP A 162 4.27 -8.45 -22.61
C ASP A 162 3.24 -9.44 -22.04
N GLU A 163 3.34 -9.70 -20.73
CA GLU A 163 2.45 -10.63 -20.04
C GLU A 163 1.45 -9.86 -19.18
N PRO A 164 0.16 -9.82 -19.57
CA PRO A 164 -0.88 -9.24 -18.74
C PRO A 164 -0.97 -9.96 -17.40
N ALA A 165 -1.13 -9.22 -16.32
CA ALA A 165 -1.43 -9.81 -15.03
C ALA A 165 -2.90 -10.25 -14.98
N ASP A 166 -3.18 -11.32 -14.23
CA ASP A 166 -4.54 -11.77 -13.90
C ASP A 166 -5.23 -10.85 -12.86
N CYS A 167 -5.23 -9.54 -13.10
CA CYS A 167 -5.92 -8.56 -12.28
C CYS A 167 -6.29 -7.31 -13.09
N VAL A 168 -7.16 -6.49 -12.51
CA VAL A 168 -7.43 -5.12 -12.98
C VAL A 168 -7.08 -4.14 -11.88
N MET A 169 -6.48 -3.02 -12.24
CA MET A 169 -6.20 -1.90 -11.35
C MET A 169 -7.10 -0.73 -11.69
N GLU A 170 -7.69 -0.12 -10.68
CA GLU A 170 -8.52 1.08 -10.78
C GLU A 170 -7.95 2.16 -9.87
N HIS A 171 -7.89 3.39 -10.37
CA HIS A 171 -7.47 4.57 -9.62
C HIS A 171 -8.48 5.69 -9.80
N TRP A 172 -8.95 6.25 -8.68
CA TRP A 172 -9.74 7.48 -8.64
C TRP A 172 -8.84 8.57 -8.06
N ILE A 173 -8.59 9.59 -8.86
CA ILE A 173 -7.66 10.68 -8.56
C ILE A 173 -8.49 11.95 -8.41
N GLU A 174 -8.32 12.65 -7.29
CA GLU A 174 -9.03 13.88 -6.98
C GLU A 174 -8.04 14.98 -6.59
N LEU A 175 -8.18 16.15 -7.21
CA LEU A 175 -7.38 17.32 -6.92
C LEU A 175 -8.11 18.24 -5.93
N GLN A 176 -7.47 18.52 -4.79
CA GLN A 176 -7.98 19.44 -3.77
C GLN A 176 -6.86 20.35 -3.25
N GLY A 177 -6.94 21.65 -3.52
CA GLY A 177 -5.87 22.59 -3.15
C GLY A 177 -4.51 22.16 -3.72
N ASN A 178 -3.51 22.03 -2.87
CA ASN A 178 -2.18 21.54 -3.25
C ASN A 178 -2.01 20.01 -3.14
N THR A 179 -3.10 19.26 -3.06
CA THR A 179 -3.09 17.82 -2.85
C THR A 179 -3.73 17.04 -3.98
N VAL A 180 -3.20 15.84 -4.23
CA VAL A 180 -3.76 14.83 -5.12
C VAL A 180 -4.11 13.62 -4.27
N HIS A 181 -5.39 13.43 -3.98
CA HIS A 181 -5.89 12.26 -3.28
C HIS A 181 -6.14 11.14 -4.28
N VAL A 182 -5.68 9.93 -3.99
CA VAL A 182 -5.83 8.78 -4.87
C VAL A 182 -6.38 7.60 -4.08
N ARG A 183 -7.50 7.07 -4.55
CA ARG A 183 -8.01 5.77 -4.12
C ARG A 183 -7.62 4.74 -5.16
N SER A 184 -7.08 3.61 -4.72
CA SER A 184 -6.68 2.51 -5.59
C SER A 184 -7.43 1.23 -5.21
N ARG A 185 -7.83 0.47 -6.23
CA ARG A 185 -8.41 -0.86 -6.10
C ARG A 185 -7.76 -1.79 -7.10
N THR A 186 -7.27 -2.92 -6.63
CA THR A 186 -6.84 -4.04 -7.48
C THR A 186 -7.77 -5.22 -7.24
N THR A 187 -8.38 -5.75 -8.30
CA THR A 187 -9.18 -6.99 -8.23
C THR A 187 -8.39 -8.11 -8.89
N ALA A 188 -7.92 -9.07 -8.10
CA ALA A 188 -7.21 -10.24 -8.59
C ALA A 188 -8.20 -11.31 -9.08
N ASN A 189 -7.84 -12.00 -10.16
CA ASN A 189 -8.58 -13.13 -10.71
C ASN A 189 -7.62 -14.20 -11.24
N ARG A 190 -6.69 -14.62 -10.38
CA ARG A 190 -5.64 -15.59 -10.67
C ARG A 190 -6.20 -17.01 -10.72
N LEU A 191 -5.74 -17.79 -11.70
CA LEU A 191 -6.04 -19.21 -11.81
C LEU A 191 -5.34 -20.04 -10.71
N ASP A 192 -4.12 -19.65 -10.33
CA ASP A 192 -3.40 -20.25 -9.22
C ASP A 192 -4.04 -19.85 -7.89
N THR A 193 -4.63 -20.83 -7.20
CA THR A 193 -5.34 -20.67 -5.92
C THR A 193 -4.44 -20.84 -4.69
N THR A 194 -3.13 -21.04 -4.90
CA THR A 194 -2.17 -21.19 -3.80
C THR A 194 -2.08 -19.89 -3.00
N GLN A 195 -2.25 -19.97 -1.68
CA GLN A 195 -1.93 -18.85 -0.79
C GLN A 195 -0.40 -18.81 -0.59
N TYR A 196 0.20 -17.69 -0.95
CA TYR A 196 1.62 -17.39 -0.72
C TYR A 196 1.80 -16.54 0.54
N ASP A 197 3.01 -16.55 1.12
CA ASP A 197 3.38 -15.65 2.22
C ASP A 197 3.15 -14.19 1.81
N ALA A 198 2.67 -13.38 2.76
CA ALA A 198 2.46 -11.96 2.54
C ALA A 198 3.76 -11.20 2.29
N ARG A 199 3.67 -10.10 1.54
CA ARG A 199 4.82 -9.26 1.21
C ARG A 199 4.52 -7.80 1.37
N THR A 200 5.59 -7.03 1.51
CA THR A 200 5.59 -5.58 1.43
C THR A 200 5.23 -5.16 0.02
N GLN A 201 4.31 -4.21 -0.15
CA GLN A 201 3.85 -3.77 -1.46
C GLN A 201 4.42 -2.38 -1.83
N GLU A 202 4.16 -1.91 -3.05
CA GLU A 202 4.36 -0.53 -3.44
C GLU A 202 3.00 0.15 -3.64
N MET A 203 2.54 0.80 -2.57
CA MET A 203 1.16 1.29 -2.45
C MET A 203 1.07 2.78 -2.07
N PRO A 204 1.51 3.73 -2.93
CA PRO A 204 2.06 3.55 -4.28
C PRO A 204 3.60 3.61 -4.27
N CYS A 205 4.25 3.34 -5.40
CA CYS A 205 5.59 3.89 -5.64
C CYS A 205 5.51 5.32 -6.17
N VAL A 206 6.46 6.16 -5.76
CA VAL A 206 6.57 7.56 -6.16
C VAL A 206 8.02 7.83 -6.56
N TYR A 207 8.26 7.98 -7.87
CA TYR A 207 9.57 8.36 -8.40
C TYR A 207 9.60 9.82 -8.81
N LEU A 208 10.53 10.59 -8.24
CA LEU A 208 10.77 11.99 -8.60
C LEU A 208 12.15 12.20 -9.23
N ASN A 209 12.26 13.28 -10.00
CA ASN A 209 13.47 13.68 -10.71
C ASN A 209 14.61 14.05 -9.76
N ALA A 210 15.84 14.01 -10.28
CA ALA A 210 17.08 14.27 -9.53
C ALA A 210 17.07 15.51 -8.60
N PRO A 211 16.41 16.65 -8.94
CA PRO A 211 16.34 17.80 -8.03
C PRO A 211 15.64 17.53 -6.69
N TYR A 212 14.77 16.52 -6.59
CA TYR A 212 14.00 16.20 -5.38
C TYR A 212 14.71 15.19 -4.48
N TYR A 213 16.02 15.35 -4.29
CA TYR A 213 16.88 14.33 -3.70
C TYR A 213 16.81 14.19 -2.17
N ARG A 214 16.17 15.13 -1.47
CA ARG A 214 16.13 15.14 0.00
C ARG A 214 14.98 14.29 0.48
N MET A 215 15.31 13.12 1.03
CA MET A 215 14.35 12.18 1.61
C MET A 215 14.08 12.57 3.07
N VAL A 216 12.85 12.96 3.41
CA VAL A 216 12.51 13.55 4.71
C VAL A 216 11.27 12.90 5.31
N THR A 217 11.32 12.55 6.59
CA THR A 217 10.14 12.03 7.33
C THR A 217 10.28 12.34 8.83
N TYR A 218 9.24 12.09 9.62
CA TYR A 218 9.31 12.08 11.08
C TYR A 218 9.43 10.65 11.61
N THR A 219 10.56 10.33 12.24
CA THR A 219 10.86 9.01 12.83
C THR A 219 10.76 9.00 14.36
N GLY A 220 10.35 10.11 14.97
CA GLY A 220 10.30 10.25 16.42
C GLY A 220 9.14 9.50 17.07
N ASN A 221 9.22 9.35 18.39
CA ASN A 221 8.25 8.59 19.19
C ASN A 221 7.10 9.45 19.75
N GLN A 222 7.10 10.75 19.47
CA GLN A 222 6.12 11.74 19.96
C GLN A 222 5.43 12.43 18.76
N PRO A 223 4.62 11.69 17.99
CA PRO A 223 4.05 12.19 16.75
C PRO A 223 3.13 13.39 16.99
N PHE A 224 3.01 14.23 15.96
CA PHE A 224 2.10 15.38 15.93
C PHE A 224 2.44 16.50 16.93
N THR A 225 3.71 16.59 17.35
CA THR A 225 4.23 17.59 18.28
C THR A 225 5.04 18.70 17.61
N ASN A 226 5.13 18.71 16.28
CA ASN A 226 6.08 19.52 15.51
C ASN A 226 7.55 19.22 15.85
N GLY A 227 7.85 18.01 16.34
CA GLY A 227 9.22 17.58 16.57
C GLY A 227 10.08 17.60 15.30
N ALA A 228 11.40 17.62 15.47
CA ALA A 228 12.35 17.65 14.36
C ALA A 228 12.14 16.47 13.40
N VAL A 229 12.22 16.75 12.09
CA VAL A 229 12.22 15.71 11.05
C VAL A 229 13.60 15.08 10.93
N THR A 230 13.65 13.89 10.36
CA THR A 230 14.87 13.21 9.96
C THR A 230 15.04 13.36 8.46
N GLU A 231 16.22 13.80 8.02
CA GLU A 231 16.64 13.71 6.63
C GLU A 231 17.44 12.41 6.46
N ILE A 232 16.94 11.52 5.61
CA ILE A 232 17.53 10.20 5.36
C ILE A 232 18.69 10.38 4.38
N SER A 233 19.91 10.13 4.83
CA SER A 233 21.12 10.27 4.02
C SER A 233 21.46 9.01 3.22
N GLN A 234 20.94 7.86 3.64
CA GLN A 234 21.10 6.56 2.99
C GLN A 234 20.50 6.63 1.58
N ARG A 235 21.29 6.25 0.58
CA ARG A 235 20.85 6.25 -0.83
C ARG A 235 20.32 4.89 -1.24
N GLU A 236 20.71 3.84 -0.53
CA GLU A 236 20.19 2.49 -0.67
C GLU A 236 18.75 2.40 -0.19
N MET A 237 18.09 1.34 -0.63
CA MET A 237 16.69 1.12 -0.32
C MET A 237 16.51 0.74 1.15
N ILE A 238 15.89 1.63 1.93
CA ILE A 238 15.72 1.49 3.38
C ILE A 238 14.28 1.80 3.80
N SER A 239 13.73 0.96 4.68
CA SER A 239 12.42 1.18 5.29
C SER A 239 12.56 1.92 6.62
N HIS A 240 11.61 2.80 6.90
CA HIS A 240 11.53 3.57 8.13
C HIS A 240 10.16 3.41 8.76
N TYR A 241 10.13 3.41 10.09
CA TYR A 241 8.89 3.48 10.84
C TYR A 241 8.53 4.96 11.08
N THR A 242 7.37 5.37 10.58
CA THR A 242 6.94 6.77 10.57
C THR A 242 5.66 6.92 11.40
N THR A 243 5.74 7.52 12.58
CA THR A 243 4.63 7.65 13.52
C THR A 243 3.58 8.70 13.11
N GLU A 244 3.90 9.52 12.11
CA GLU A 244 3.00 10.54 11.55
C GLU A 244 2.38 10.15 10.19
N ASN A 245 2.62 8.92 9.71
CA ASN A 245 2.06 8.38 8.46
C ASN A 245 2.45 9.12 7.16
N TRP A 246 3.65 9.69 7.08
CA TRP A 246 4.13 10.37 5.88
C TRP A 246 5.64 10.25 5.64
N THR A 247 6.05 10.44 4.39
CA THR A 247 7.44 10.69 3.96
C THR A 247 7.43 11.69 2.80
N ALA A 248 8.55 12.35 2.50
CA ALA A 248 8.63 13.37 1.46
C ALA A 248 9.95 13.33 0.69
N LEU A 249 9.87 13.78 -0.56
CA LEU A 249 11.01 14.02 -1.44
C LEU A 249 11.05 15.51 -1.78
N LEU A 250 12.10 16.21 -1.35
CA LEU A 250 12.22 17.66 -1.43
C LEU A 250 13.48 18.06 -2.21
N ASN A 251 13.42 19.25 -2.80
CA ASN A 251 14.57 19.90 -3.41
C ASN A 251 15.39 20.72 -2.39
N ALA A 252 16.47 21.33 -2.87
CA ALA A 252 17.36 22.17 -2.07
C ALA A 252 16.63 23.33 -1.34
N ASN A 253 15.53 23.83 -1.92
CA ASN A 253 14.70 24.89 -1.34
C ASN A 253 13.64 24.37 -0.35
N GLY A 254 13.64 23.07 -0.05
CA GLY A 254 12.69 22.44 0.86
C GLY A 254 11.27 22.31 0.29
N ARG A 255 11.13 22.31 -1.05
CA ARG A 255 9.86 22.11 -1.77
C ARG A 255 9.88 20.80 -2.56
N GLY A 256 8.73 20.15 -2.68
CA GLY A 256 8.61 18.90 -3.43
C GLY A 256 7.27 18.22 -3.15
N VAL A 257 7.30 16.91 -2.94
CA VAL A 257 6.10 16.09 -2.76
C VAL A 257 6.19 15.29 -1.47
N GLY A 258 5.17 15.43 -0.62
CA GLY A 258 4.90 14.51 0.49
C GLY A 258 3.97 13.39 0.05
N LEU A 259 4.22 12.16 0.52
CA LEU A 259 3.30 11.04 0.45
C LEU A 259 2.75 10.76 1.85
N HIS A 260 1.43 10.87 1.99
CA HIS A 260 0.71 10.52 3.21
C HIS A 260 -0.26 9.36 2.92
N GLN A 261 -0.26 8.35 3.78
CA GLN A 261 -1.25 7.26 3.74
C GLN A 261 -1.81 7.02 5.14
N PRO A 262 -3.12 7.23 5.38
CA PRO A 262 -3.72 7.04 6.69
C PRO A 262 -3.42 5.66 7.27
N ASN A 263 -3.07 5.60 8.57
CA ASN A 263 -2.79 4.37 9.31
C ASN A 263 -1.65 3.51 8.73
N GLN A 264 -0.80 4.06 7.88
CA GLN A 264 0.39 3.38 7.39
C GLN A 264 1.63 3.92 8.09
N PHE A 265 2.38 3.03 8.74
CA PHE A 265 3.54 3.43 9.56
C PHE A 265 4.87 2.99 8.97
N ARG A 266 4.87 2.41 7.78
CA ARG A 266 6.09 1.93 7.14
C ARG A 266 6.21 2.53 5.75
N PHE A 267 7.30 3.24 5.55
CA PHE A 267 7.63 3.84 4.27
C PHE A 267 9.04 3.44 3.89
N LYS A 268 9.31 3.41 2.60
CA LYS A 268 10.66 3.17 2.08
C LYS A 268 11.13 4.36 1.29
N THR A 269 12.44 4.56 1.28
CA THR A 269 13.10 5.56 0.46
C THR A 269 14.29 4.93 -0.25
N ASN A 270 14.63 5.44 -1.44
CA ASN A 270 15.78 4.98 -2.22
C ASN A 270 16.23 6.09 -3.20
N ALA A 271 17.48 6.04 -3.66
CA ALA A 271 18.01 6.93 -4.68
C ALA A 271 18.75 6.15 -5.78
N PHE A 272 18.50 6.53 -7.03
CA PHE A 272 19.11 5.95 -8.22
C PHE A 272 20.03 6.97 -8.89
N GLY A 273 21.17 6.51 -9.43
CA GLY A 273 22.18 7.38 -10.02
C GLY A 273 22.89 8.27 -8.99
N SER A 274 23.66 9.25 -9.46
CA SER A 274 24.35 10.24 -8.64
C SER A 274 24.22 11.63 -9.28
N GLY A 275 23.53 12.55 -8.61
CA GLY A 275 23.30 13.90 -9.11
C GLY A 275 22.10 14.56 -8.42
N GLN A 276 22.00 15.87 -8.58
CA GLN A 276 20.90 16.70 -8.07
C GLN A 276 20.24 17.51 -9.21
N THR A 277 20.61 17.21 -10.44
CA THR A 277 20.16 17.86 -11.67
C THR A 277 19.75 16.78 -12.65
N GLY A 278 18.68 17.03 -13.39
CA GLY A 278 18.13 16.10 -14.35
C GLY A 278 16.64 16.35 -14.57
N ASN A 279 16.12 15.83 -15.66
CA ASN A 279 14.73 15.94 -16.07
C ASN A 279 14.01 14.58 -15.93
N GLU A 280 12.76 14.54 -16.39
CA GLU A 280 11.90 13.35 -16.32
C GLU A 280 12.45 12.12 -17.04
N LEU A 281 13.39 12.28 -17.98
CA LEU A 281 13.94 11.20 -18.79
C LEU A 281 15.35 10.79 -18.38
N ASP A 282 15.84 11.28 -17.24
CA ASP A 282 17.14 10.87 -16.69
C ASP A 282 17.00 9.68 -15.74
N VAL A 283 18.03 8.82 -15.71
CA VAL A 283 18.07 7.66 -14.80
C VAL A 283 18.14 8.08 -13.33
N THR A 284 18.75 9.24 -13.06
CA THR A 284 18.93 9.76 -11.71
C THR A 284 17.59 10.20 -11.15
N SER A 285 17.15 9.52 -10.10
CA SER A 285 15.84 9.73 -9.49
C SER A 285 15.88 9.41 -8.00
N THR A 286 14.87 9.87 -7.28
CA THR A 286 14.60 9.42 -5.92
C THR A 286 13.23 8.80 -5.82
N TYR A 287 13.09 7.94 -4.84
CA TYR A 287 11.95 7.07 -4.68
C TYR A 287 11.46 7.13 -3.25
N MET A 288 10.14 7.13 -3.12
CA MET A 288 9.46 6.80 -1.87
C MET A 288 8.27 5.89 -2.14
N ASN A 289 7.90 5.07 -1.17
CA ASN A 289 6.63 4.36 -1.18
C ASN A 289 6.10 4.17 0.24
N ALA A 290 4.80 3.94 0.35
CA ALA A 290 4.26 3.23 1.49
C ALA A 290 4.39 1.72 1.24
N ASP A 291 4.99 1.00 2.19
CA ASP A 291 5.46 -0.37 1.96
C ASP A 291 4.87 -1.43 2.90
N GLY A 292 3.58 -1.29 3.22
CA GLY A 292 2.85 -2.18 4.14
C GLY A 292 2.84 -3.63 3.65
N PHE A 293 2.77 -4.56 4.61
CA PHE A 293 2.54 -5.97 4.27
C PHE A 293 1.09 -6.16 3.85
N ALA A 294 0.88 -6.97 2.80
CA ALA A 294 -0.45 -7.38 2.37
C ALA A 294 -0.47 -8.88 2.03
N GLN A 295 -1.55 -9.54 2.43
CA GLN A 295 -1.91 -10.87 1.95
C GLN A 295 -2.71 -10.72 0.66
N ILE A 296 -2.16 -11.19 -0.47
CA ILE A 296 -2.84 -11.15 -1.77
C ILE A 296 -3.48 -12.52 -2.03
N ASP A 297 -4.81 -12.58 -2.02
CA ASP A 297 -5.56 -13.76 -2.43
C ASP A 297 -5.65 -13.85 -3.96
N HIS A 298 -5.87 -15.07 -4.47
CA HIS A 298 -6.01 -15.31 -5.91
C HIS A 298 -7.21 -14.58 -6.52
N ASN A 299 -8.29 -14.39 -5.75
CA ASN A 299 -9.57 -13.79 -6.15
C ASN A 299 -9.96 -12.58 -5.27
N GLY A 300 -8.97 -11.96 -4.60
CA GLY A 300 -9.19 -10.90 -3.63
C GLY A 300 -9.37 -9.51 -4.26
N VAL A 301 -9.96 -8.60 -3.49
CA VAL A 301 -9.93 -7.17 -3.75
C VAL A 301 -8.95 -6.53 -2.77
N PHE A 302 -7.98 -5.79 -3.30
CA PHE A 302 -6.99 -5.07 -2.54
C PHE A 302 -7.20 -3.56 -2.73
N GLU A 303 -7.47 -2.84 -1.65
CA GLU A 303 -7.74 -1.40 -1.69
C GLU A 303 -6.81 -0.65 -0.76
N TYR A 304 -6.41 0.54 -1.19
CA TYR A 304 -5.70 1.50 -0.37
C TYR A 304 -5.93 2.91 -0.92
N GLU A 305 -5.65 3.91 -0.10
CA GLU A 305 -5.72 5.30 -0.50
C GLU A 305 -4.49 6.06 -0.01
N TYR A 306 -4.09 7.09 -0.73
CA TYR A 306 -2.97 7.93 -0.36
C TYR A 306 -3.21 9.36 -0.84
N THR A 307 -2.42 10.28 -0.32
CA THR A 307 -2.43 11.67 -0.76
C THR A 307 -1.01 12.12 -1.05
N LEU A 308 -0.84 12.74 -2.21
CA LEU A 308 0.36 13.47 -2.58
C LEU A 308 0.16 14.94 -2.24
N ILE A 309 1.12 15.55 -1.56
CA ILE A 309 1.05 16.94 -1.12
C ILE A 309 2.20 17.71 -1.76
N VAL A 310 1.88 18.62 -2.68
CA VAL A 310 2.89 19.44 -3.37
C VAL A 310 3.11 20.72 -2.59
N GLY A 311 4.36 21.04 -2.26
CA GLY A 311 4.69 22.30 -1.59
C GLY A 311 5.94 22.20 -0.75
N SER A 312 6.05 23.12 0.22
CA SER A 312 7.13 23.11 1.21
C SER A 312 6.94 22.01 2.25
N LEU A 313 8.00 21.69 2.99
CA LEU A 313 7.90 20.81 4.18
C LEU A 313 6.82 21.29 5.17
N ALA A 314 6.65 22.60 5.33
CA ALA A 314 5.62 23.17 6.20
C ALA A 314 4.20 22.86 5.68
N ASP A 315 3.97 23.00 4.37
CA ASP A 315 2.68 22.68 3.74
C ASP A 315 2.33 21.19 3.92
N ILE A 316 3.33 20.31 3.72
CA ILE A 316 3.18 18.85 3.90
C ILE A 316 2.79 18.53 5.34
N ARG A 317 3.54 19.05 6.33
CA ARG A 317 3.22 18.81 7.75
C ARG A 317 1.88 19.39 8.14
N GLN A 318 1.53 20.58 7.65
CA GLN A 318 0.23 21.19 7.92
C GLN A 318 -0.92 20.31 7.43
N TYR A 319 -0.82 19.76 6.21
CA TYR A 319 -1.81 18.83 5.69
C TYR A 319 -1.92 17.59 6.59
N VAL A 320 -0.81 16.92 6.88
CA VAL A 320 -0.77 15.72 7.74
C VAL A 320 -1.37 16.02 9.12
N TYR A 321 -1.05 17.19 9.68
CA TYR A 321 -1.49 17.54 11.03
C TYR A 321 -2.98 17.85 11.11
N SER A 322 -3.62 18.15 9.97
CA SER A 322 -5.06 18.33 9.84
C SER A 322 -5.84 17.02 9.61
N GLN A 323 -5.15 15.90 9.34
CA GLN A 323 -5.80 14.60 9.16
C GLN A 323 -6.19 13.97 10.51
N PRO A 324 -7.16 13.04 10.52
CA PRO A 324 -7.47 12.25 11.70
C PRO A 324 -6.22 11.57 12.27
N ARG A 325 -6.09 11.58 13.59
CA ARG A 325 -4.97 10.89 14.26
C ARG A 325 -5.14 9.38 14.11
N PRO A 326 -4.03 8.63 13.92
CA PRO A 326 -4.10 7.19 13.92
C PRO A 326 -4.61 6.65 15.26
N ALA A 327 -5.28 5.50 15.22
CA ALA A 327 -5.74 4.85 16.43
C ALA A 327 -4.54 4.37 17.27
N THR A 328 -4.58 4.69 18.57
CA THR A 328 -3.54 4.28 19.53
C THR A 328 -3.83 2.97 20.24
N LEU A 329 -4.95 2.33 19.88
CA LEU A 329 -5.48 1.12 20.51
C LEU A 329 -6.01 0.13 19.44
N PRO A 330 -5.91 -1.19 19.65
CA PRO A 330 -6.50 -2.19 18.76
C PRO A 330 -8.03 -2.08 18.72
N ASN A 331 -8.58 -2.16 17.51
CA ASN A 331 -10.02 -2.31 17.27
C ASN A 331 -10.30 -3.14 15.99
N PHE A 332 -9.60 -4.26 15.83
CA PHE A 332 -9.77 -5.11 14.65
C PHE A 332 -10.99 -6.01 14.81
N LYS A 333 -11.89 -6.00 13.82
CA LYS A 333 -13.11 -6.82 13.77
C LYS A 333 -13.27 -7.41 12.37
N PHE A 334 -13.02 -8.70 12.23
CA PHE A 334 -12.87 -9.37 10.92
C PHE A 334 -14.22 -9.70 10.28
N THR A 335 -15.06 -8.68 10.06
CA THR A 335 -16.41 -8.85 9.53
C THR A 335 -16.42 -9.13 8.02
N GLN A 336 -15.52 -8.49 7.28
CA GLN A 336 -15.53 -8.47 5.81
C GLN A 336 -14.15 -8.65 5.18
N ASP A 337 -13.08 -8.38 5.92
CA ASP A 337 -11.70 -8.46 5.43
C ASP A 337 -10.71 -8.77 6.57
N ARG A 338 -9.41 -8.74 6.25
CA ARG A 338 -8.32 -8.96 7.19
C ARG A 338 -7.85 -7.69 7.91
N GLN A 339 -8.31 -6.50 7.53
CA GLN A 339 -7.84 -5.21 8.06
C GLN A 339 -6.30 -5.10 8.12
N GLY A 340 -5.62 -5.54 7.05
CA GLY A 340 -4.16 -5.55 6.95
C GLY A 340 -3.45 -6.67 7.72
N TRP A 341 -4.18 -7.55 8.43
CA TRP A 341 -3.58 -8.74 9.03
C TRP A 341 -3.07 -9.68 7.95
N PHE A 342 -1.93 -10.31 8.23
CA PHE A 342 -1.23 -11.15 7.28
C PHE A 342 -0.57 -12.36 7.95
N TYR A 343 -0.05 -13.25 7.12
CA TYR A 343 0.41 -14.55 7.57
C TYR A 343 1.87 -14.79 7.20
N TYR A 344 2.57 -15.49 8.10
CA TYR A 344 3.88 -16.07 7.85
C TYR A 344 3.82 -17.57 8.16
N ASN A 345 4.11 -18.40 7.16
CA ASN A 345 4.16 -19.87 7.30
C ASN A 345 2.85 -20.49 7.81
N VAL A 346 1.71 -19.85 7.52
CA VAL A 346 0.36 -20.31 7.87
C VAL A 346 -0.65 -19.85 6.83
N ASN A 347 -1.70 -20.65 6.63
CA ASN A 347 -2.76 -20.35 5.68
C ASN A 347 -4.10 -20.14 6.39
N ASP A 348 -4.97 -19.33 5.80
CA ASP A 348 -6.38 -19.25 6.17
C ASP A 348 -7.27 -19.86 5.08
N LYS A 349 -8.58 -19.58 5.13
CA LYS A 349 -9.56 -20.05 4.13
C LYS A 349 -9.61 -19.21 2.85
N GLY A 350 -8.86 -18.10 2.76
CA GLY A 350 -8.92 -17.17 1.63
C GLY A 350 -10.12 -16.22 1.67
N SER A 351 -10.22 -15.38 0.65
CA SER A 351 -11.36 -14.49 0.40
C SER A 351 -12.58 -15.26 -0.17
N PRO A 352 -13.84 -14.86 0.13
CA PRO A 352 -14.24 -13.73 0.98
C PRO A 352 -14.19 -14.04 2.48
N ILE A 353 -13.84 -13.04 3.28
CA ILE A 353 -13.92 -13.10 4.74
C ILE A 353 -15.37 -12.86 5.18
N GLN A 354 -15.86 -13.70 6.08
CA GLN A 354 -17.24 -13.65 6.58
C GLN A 354 -17.24 -13.79 8.10
N ASN A 355 -17.21 -12.65 8.81
CA ASN A 355 -17.25 -12.55 10.27
C ASN A 355 -16.08 -13.15 11.06
N GLU A 356 -15.15 -13.87 10.43
CA GLU A 356 -13.97 -14.43 11.10
C GLU A 356 -12.82 -14.72 10.13
N LEU A 357 -11.59 -14.70 10.63
CA LEU A 357 -10.43 -15.30 9.97
C LEU A 357 -10.32 -16.75 10.41
N ALA A 358 -10.44 -17.69 9.47
CA ALA A 358 -10.32 -19.12 9.73
C ALA A 358 -8.92 -19.63 9.37
N VAL A 359 -7.99 -19.50 10.32
CA VAL A 359 -6.56 -19.78 10.16
C VAL A 359 -6.25 -21.22 10.57
N ARG A 360 -5.53 -21.97 9.73
CA ARG A 360 -5.01 -23.29 10.09
C ARG A 360 -3.98 -23.12 11.21
N TRP A 361 -4.22 -23.63 12.41
CA TRP A 361 -3.40 -23.32 13.59
C TRP A 361 -2.12 -24.18 13.68
N GLN A 362 -1.40 -24.28 12.56
CA GLN A 362 -0.20 -25.08 12.39
C GLN A 362 0.70 -24.51 11.28
N ARG A 363 1.98 -24.87 11.30
CA ARG A 363 2.95 -24.53 10.27
C ARG A 363 2.59 -25.17 8.92
N VAL A 364 2.80 -24.43 7.84
CA VAL A 364 2.72 -24.94 6.46
C VAL A 364 4.01 -25.67 6.11
N ASP A 365 5.14 -25.00 6.31
CA ASP A 365 6.49 -25.53 6.19
C ASP A 365 7.02 -25.89 7.59
N THR A 366 7.17 -27.19 7.83
CA THR A 366 7.61 -27.74 9.11
C THR A 366 9.13 -27.61 9.34
N THR A 367 9.89 -27.22 8.31
CA THR A 367 11.33 -26.94 8.44
C THR A 367 11.60 -25.58 9.08
N LYS A 368 10.66 -24.63 8.93
CA LYS A 368 10.72 -23.31 9.60
C LYS A 368 10.30 -23.45 11.06
N ALA A 369 10.96 -22.73 11.97
CA ALA A 369 10.74 -22.88 13.41
C ALA A 369 9.30 -22.59 13.86
N ASN A 370 8.67 -21.55 13.30
CA ASN A 370 7.38 -21.02 13.76
C ASN A 370 6.44 -20.69 12.58
N PHE A 371 5.18 -20.39 12.91
CA PHE A 371 4.25 -19.62 12.06
C PHE A 371 3.75 -18.40 12.82
N ARG A 372 3.20 -17.40 12.13
CA ARG A 372 2.66 -16.18 12.77
C ARG A 372 1.43 -15.65 12.04
N VAL A 373 0.44 -15.21 12.82
CA VAL A 373 -0.71 -14.42 12.37
C VAL A 373 -0.53 -13.00 12.87
N CYS A 374 -0.25 -12.06 11.99
CA CYS A 374 0.32 -10.77 12.34
C CYS A 374 -0.62 -9.61 12.04
N SER A 375 -0.65 -8.62 12.94
CA SER A 375 -1.29 -7.34 12.68
C SER A 375 -0.53 -6.57 11.60
N PRO A 376 -1.16 -5.57 10.95
CA PRO A 376 -0.39 -4.54 10.26
C PRO A 376 0.51 -3.80 11.25
N PHE A 377 1.39 -2.95 10.74
CA PHE A 377 2.08 -2.00 11.62
C PHE A 377 1.06 -1.03 12.23
N VAL A 378 1.27 -0.68 13.49
CA VAL A 378 0.40 0.17 14.32
C VAL A 378 1.25 1.17 15.10
N TYR A 379 0.59 2.08 15.82
CA TYR A 379 1.22 2.93 16.83
C TYR A 379 0.41 2.80 18.12
N TRP A 380 0.72 1.82 18.97
CA TRP A 380 0.01 1.64 20.24
C TRP A 380 0.82 2.16 21.42
N ASN A 381 0.11 2.79 22.35
CA ASN A 381 0.67 3.29 23.60
C ASN A 381 0.32 2.34 24.76
N PRO A 382 1.28 1.55 25.29
CA PRO A 382 1.09 0.70 26.46
C PRO A 382 0.63 1.41 27.73
N THR A 383 0.80 2.74 27.80
CA THR A 383 0.25 3.54 28.90
C THR A 383 -1.27 3.40 28.97
N ASP A 384 -1.92 3.40 27.80
CA ASP A 384 -3.38 3.34 27.66
C ASP A 384 -3.86 1.90 27.36
N LEU A 385 -2.99 1.05 26.82
CA LEU A 385 -3.28 -0.33 26.44
C LEU A 385 -2.83 -1.34 27.50
N LYS A 386 -3.61 -1.48 28.56
CA LYS A 386 -3.34 -2.42 29.67
C LYS A 386 -3.79 -3.85 29.42
N LYS A 387 -4.76 -4.01 28.52
CA LYS A 387 -5.36 -5.30 28.19
C LYS A 387 -5.65 -5.39 26.71
N ILE A 388 -5.52 -6.59 26.17
CA ILE A 388 -6.00 -6.93 24.82
C ILE A 388 -7.02 -8.06 24.95
N TYR A 389 -8.13 -7.93 24.23
CA TYR A 389 -9.20 -8.91 24.16
C TYR A 389 -9.18 -9.57 22.78
N ILE A 390 -9.02 -10.89 22.77
CA ILE A 390 -9.05 -11.71 21.55
C ILE A 390 -10.32 -12.55 21.58
N GLN A 391 -11.24 -12.30 20.65
CA GLN A 391 -12.41 -13.16 20.48
C GLN A 391 -12.08 -14.25 19.44
N ALA A 392 -11.87 -15.47 19.92
CA ALA A 392 -11.45 -16.59 19.07
C ALA A 392 -12.02 -17.93 19.53
N ALA A 393 -12.08 -18.88 18.59
CA ALA A 393 -12.34 -20.29 18.85
C ALA A 393 -11.15 -21.11 18.36
N PHE A 394 -10.61 -21.97 19.21
CA PHE A 394 -9.49 -22.84 18.87
C PHE A 394 -9.97 -24.29 18.81
N THR A 395 -9.63 -25.01 17.74
CA THR A 395 -9.75 -26.46 17.63
C THR A 395 -8.34 -27.02 17.58
N THR A 396 -7.82 -27.51 18.70
CA THR A 396 -6.43 -27.96 18.84
C THR A 396 -6.23 -28.70 20.17
N LYS A 397 -5.19 -29.51 20.29
CA LYS A 397 -4.70 -30.07 21.57
C LYS A 397 -3.88 -29.06 22.39
N ALA A 398 -3.44 -27.97 21.76
CA ALA A 398 -2.70 -26.93 22.46
C ALA A 398 -3.57 -26.29 23.55
N THR A 399 -2.98 -26.07 24.72
CA THR A 399 -3.63 -25.40 25.87
C THR A 399 -3.15 -23.96 26.05
N ILE A 400 -2.20 -23.53 25.25
CA ILE A 400 -1.58 -22.21 25.30
C ILE A 400 -1.46 -21.65 23.89
N ALA A 401 -1.76 -20.36 23.73
CA ALA A 401 -1.32 -19.55 22.60
C ALA A 401 -0.38 -18.44 23.09
N ARG A 402 0.45 -17.94 22.18
CA ARG A 402 1.41 -16.86 22.47
C ARG A 402 1.08 -15.64 21.64
N MET A 403 1.10 -14.48 22.29
CA MET A 403 1.20 -13.19 21.62
C MET A 403 2.63 -12.70 21.71
N VAL A 404 3.22 -12.34 20.58
CA VAL A 404 4.52 -11.66 20.48
C VAL A 404 4.33 -10.26 19.94
N TRP A 405 5.25 -9.35 20.24
CA TRP A 405 5.18 -7.97 19.73
C TRP A 405 6.54 -7.43 19.32
N ARG A 406 6.49 -6.34 18.57
CA ARG A 406 7.64 -5.53 18.20
C ARG A 406 7.49 -4.11 18.74
N LYS A 407 8.65 -3.49 18.92
CA LYS A 407 8.84 -2.06 19.11
C LYS A 407 9.50 -1.44 17.87
N PRO A 408 9.49 -0.11 17.72
CA PRO A 408 10.11 0.58 16.58
C PRO A 408 11.56 0.18 16.30
N GLU A 409 12.36 -0.09 17.34
CA GLU A 409 13.76 -0.48 17.24
C GLU A 409 14.00 -1.95 16.82
N ASP A 410 12.96 -2.79 16.89
CA ASP A 410 13.10 -4.21 16.62
C ASP A 410 13.05 -4.47 15.10
N TYR A 411 14.13 -5.00 14.51
CA TYR A 411 14.19 -5.35 13.08
C TYR A 411 13.22 -6.49 12.70
N ASP A 412 13.03 -7.45 13.60
CA ASP A 412 12.06 -8.55 13.51
C ASP A 412 11.51 -8.85 14.92
N PHE A 413 10.57 -9.77 15.04
CA PHE A 413 10.13 -10.31 16.33
C PHE A 413 11.30 -10.98 17.05
N LEU A 414 11.64 -10.45 18.23
CA LEU A 414 12.70 -10.99 19.07
C LEU A 414 12.16 -12.11 19.96
N ASP A 415 12.93 -13.18 20.10
CA ASP A 415 12.62 -14.27 21.03
C ASP A 415 13.13 -13.88 22.43
N GLY A 416 12.22 -13.44 23.30
CA GLY A 416 12.58 -13.01 24.65
C GLY A 416 11.36 -12.83 25.56
N PRO A 417 11.51 -13.01 26.89
CA PRO A 417 10.41 -12.87 27.83
C PRO A 417 9.85 -11.44 27.91
N ASP A 418 10.53 -10.43 27.35
CA ASP A 418 10.10 -9.04 27.27
C ASP A 418 9.45 -8.68 25.91
N ARG A 419 9.23 -9.66 25.04
CA ARG A 419 8.57 -9.51 23.72
C ARG A 419 7.45 -10.52 23.47
N GLN A 420 7.03 -11.23 24.52
CA GLN A 420 5.99 -12.24 24.41
C GLN A 420 5.17 -12.37 25.69
N ILE A 421 3.96 -12.89 25.55
CA ILE A 421 3.12 -13.35 26.64
C ILE A 421 2.33 -14.58 26.20
N ASP A 422 2.31 -15.59 27.06
CA ASP A 422 1.48 -16.78 26.89
C ASP A 422 0.13 -16.56 27.56
N PHE A 423 -0.93 -17.06 26.92
CA PHE A 423 -2.27 -17.05 27.49
C PHE A 423 -2.95 -18.41 27.27
N PRO A 424 -3.77 -18.86 28.24
CA PRO A 424 -4.44 -20.14 28.15
C PRO A 424 -5.52 -20.11 27.06
N ILE A 425 -5.63 -21.20 26.32
CA ILE A 425 -6.69 -21.42 25.32
C ILE A 425 -7.42 -22.74 25.59
N ILE A 426 -8.66 -22.85 25.11
CA ILE A 426 -9.43 -24.09 25.14
C ILE A 426 -9.68 -24.54 23.70
N GLY A 427 -9.23 -25.76 23.39
CA GLY A 427 -9.19 -26.34 22.06
C GLY A 427 -10.47 -27.04 21.59
N ASP A 428 -11.64 -26.70 22.14
CA ASP A 428 -12.93 -27.36 21.90
C ASP A 428 -13.74 -26.77 20.73
N GLY A 429 -13.17 -25.80 20.03
CA GLY A 429 -13.79 -25.10 18.91
C GLY A 429 -14.85 -24.07 19.31
N GLN A 430 -15.05 -23.75 20.60
CA GLN A 430 -16.03 -22.74 21.01
C GLN A 430 -15.42 -21.34 21.09
N PHE A 431 -16.20 -20.34 20.67
CA PHE A 431 -15.79 -18.94 20.76
C PHE A 431 -15.71 -18.48 22.21
N ARG A 432 -14.60 -17.82 22.53
CA ARG A 432 -14.35 -17.18 23.84
C ARG A 432 -13.68 -15.84 23.62
N THR A 433 -13.82 -14.98 24.61
CA THR A 433 -13.02 -13.76 24.73
C THR A 433 -11.87 -14.03 25.69
N TYR A 434 -10.66 -14.13 25.15
CA TYR A 434 -9.42 -14.26 25.92
C TYR A 434 -8.94 -12.86 26.32
N GLU A 435 -8.89 -12.59 27.62
CA GLU A 435 -8.32 -11.36 28.18
C GLU A 435 -6.82 -11.57 28.42
N ILE A 436 -5.99 -10.78 27.75
CA ILE A 436 -4.54 -10.75 27.94
C ILE A 436 -4.21 -9.52 28.77
N ASN A 437 -3.79 -9.72 30.02
CA ASN A 437 -3.35 -8.63 30.90
C ASN A 437 -1.87 -8.31 30.66
N LEU A 438 -1.60 -7.07 30.27
CA LEU A 438 -0.26 -6.56 29.94
C LEU A 438 0.25 -5.57 30.99
N SER A 439 -0.54 -5.31 32.03
CA SER A 439 -0.19 -4.39 33.11
C SER A 439 1.04 -4.89 33.85
N GLY A 440 2.10 -4.07 33.86
CA GLY A 440 3.36 -4.41 34.52
C GLY A 440 4.18 -5.50 33.82
N HIS A 441 3.75 -5.97 32.64
CA HIS A 441 4.53 -6.94 31.89
C HIS A 441 5.82 -6.29 31.38
N THR A 442 6.97 -6.91 31.67
CA THR A 442 8.27 -6.43 31.22
C THR A 442 8.27 -6.30 29.69
N GLY A 443 8.78 -5.18 29.19
CA GLY A 443 8.84 -4.90 27.76
C GLY A 443 7.54 -4.44 27.11
N TRP A 444 6.40 -4.42 27.82
CA TRP A 444 5.16 -3.77 27.36
C TRP A 444 5.14 -2.28 27.74
N ASN A 445 6.01 -1.50 27.09
CA ASN A 445 6.18 -0.06 27.33
C ASN A 445 6.65 0.66 26.05
N GLY A 446 6.68 2.00 26.08
CA GLY A 446 7.11 2.79 24.94
C GLY A 446 6.07 2.79 23.82
N ILE A 447 6.45 2.29 22.64
CA ILE A 447 5.54 2.11 21.50
C ILE A 447 5.54 0.63 21.15
N ILE A 448 4.34 0.09 20.93
CA ILE A 448 4.19 -1.22 20.29
C ILE A 448 3.76 -0.97 18.86
N ASN A 449 4.55 -1.48 17.92
CA ASN A 449 4.32 -1.21 16.49
C ASN A 449 3.77 -2.41 15.73
N GLN A 450 3.73 -3.61 16.32
CA GLN A 450 3.14 -4.80 15.71
C GLN A 450 2.92 -5.89 16.75
N ILE A 451 1.89 -6.72 16.55
CA ILE A 451 1.73 -7.98 17.29
C ILE A 451 1.57 -9.16 16.33
N CYS A 452 1.92 -10.37 16.77
CA CYS A 452 1.48 -11.60 16.12
C CYS A 452 1.01 -12.64 17.15
N LEU A 453 0.13 -13.53 16.70
CA LEU A 453 -0.32 -14.70 17.43
C LEU A 453 0.36 -15.95 16.85
N LEU A 454 0.75 -16.88 17.73
CA LEU A 454 1.36 -18.17 17.34
C LEU A 454 1.12 -19.27 18.39
N ASN A 455 1.40 -20.52 18.00
CA ASN A 455 1.40 -21.67 18.89
C ASN A 455 2.82 -21.94 19.41
N PRO A 456 3.14 -21.64 20.70
CA PRO A 456 4.51 -21.80 21.21
C PRO A 456 4.97 -23.27 21.27
N GLN A 457 4.03 -24.22 21.25
CA GLN A 457 4.35 -25.64 21.23
C GLN A 457 4.80 -26.11 19.84
N ASN A 458 4.53 -25.32 18.78
CA ASN A 458 4.90 -25.60 17.39
C ASN A 458 4.54 -27.01 16.88
N SER A 459 3.60 -27.66 17.55
CA SER A 459 3.14 -29.00 17.24
C SER A 459 2.37 -28.99 15.92
N VAL A 460 2.72 -29.89 15.02
CA VAL A 460 1.92 -30.12 13.81
C VAL A 460 0.72 -30.95 14.21
N GLU A 461 -0.45 -30.33 14.21
CA GLU A 461 -1.71 -31.00 14.49
C GLU A 461 -2.62 -30.86 13.27
N LYS A 462 -2.69 -31.92 12.47
CA LYS A 462 -3.51 -31.95 11.27
C LYS A 462 -4.97 -31.61 11.61
N GLY A 463 -5.50 -30.59 10.96
CA GLY A 463 -6.87 -30.12 11.16
C GLY A 463 -7.03 -29.09 12.28
N SER A 464 -5.94 -28.70 12.96
CA SER A 464 -5.99 -27.61 13.93
C SER A 464 -6.39 -26.29 13.28
N LEU A 465 -7.23 -25.52 13.98
CA LEU A 465 -7.87 -24.32 13.46
C LEU A 465 -8.00 -23.25 14.55
N MET A 466 -7.73 -22.00 14.20
CA MET A 466 -8.15 -20.81 14.95
C MET A 466 -9.16 -20.05 14.10
N ARG A 467 -10.35 -19.81 14.64
CA ARG A 467 -11.32 -18.87 14.10
C ARG A 467 -11.25 -17.58 14.91
N LEU A 468 -10.85 -16.49 14.30
CA LEU A 468 -10.58 -15.21 14.96
C LEU A 468 -11.60 -14.16 14.51
N ARG A 469 -12.37 -13.60 15.44
CA ARG A 469 -13.39 -12.57 15.17
C ARG A 469 -12.90 -11.16 15.43
N SER A 470 -12.12 -10.97 16.48
CA SER A 470 -11.63 -9.63 16.83
C SER A 470 -10.37 -9.65 17.69
N VAL A 471 -9.60 -8.57 17.58
CA VAL A 471 -8.48 -8.20 18.48
C VAL A 471 -8.67 -6.73 18.87
N THR A 472 -8.97 -6.48 20.14
CA THR A 472 -9.59 -5.21 20.60
C THR A 472 -9.04 -4.77 21.96
N ALA A 473 -9.07 -3.47 22.26
CA ALA A 473 -8.66 -2.92 23.56
C ALA A 473 -9.75 -3.00 24.65
N THR A 474 -11.00 -3.24 24.25
CA THR A 474 -12.15 -3.42 25.14
C THR A 474 -12.85 -4.74 24.81
N PRO A 475 -13.56 -5.38 25.75
CA PRO A 475 -14.31 -6.59 25.43
C PRO A 475 -15.34 -6.31 24.34
N SER A 476 -15.31 -7.09 23.26
CA SER A 476 -16.39 -7.09 22.26
C SER A 476 -17.68 -7.59 22.92
N LEU A 477 -18.78 -6.83 22.73
CA LEU A 477 -20.14 -7.24 23.11
C LEU A 477 -20.61 -8.46 22.32
#